data_AF-A0A1E7KHA5-F1
#
_entry.id   AF-A0A1E7KHA5-F1
#
_cell.length_a   1.000
_cell.length_b   1.000
_cell.length_c   1.000
_cell.angle_alpha   90.00
_cell.angle_beta   90.00
_cell.angle_gamma   90.00
#
_symmetry.space_group_name_H-M   'P 1'
#
loop_
_entity.id
_entity.type
_entity.pdbx_description
1 polymer ?
#
loop_
_entity_poly.entity_id
_entity_poly.type
_entity_poly.pdbx_seq_one_letter_code
_entity_poly.pdbx_strand_id
1 'polypeptide(L)' 'MPEYEFRDVYVPRSVSRKAATQLLTDQAEYGHWELDRTRLYPDGSRRVRLRRRIIRQLRATW' A
#
# COMPACT_ATOMS: atom_id res chain seq x y z
N MET A 1 -12.32 -15.40 7.48
CA MET A 1 -11.90 -13.98 7.42
C MET A 1 -11.09 -13.78 6.15
N PRO A 2 -11.27 -12.68 5.39
CA PRO A 2 -10.43 -12.40 4.24
C PRO A 2 -8.97 -12.24 4.68
N GLU A 3 -8.07 -12.96 4.02
CA GLU A 3 -6.64 -12.83 4.25
C GLU A 3 -6.09 -11.66 3.43
N TYR A 4 -5.23 -10.86 4.05
CA TYR A 4 -4.60 -9.71 3.45
C TYR A 4 -3.09 -9.89 3.41
N GLU A 5 -2.50 -9.46 2.31
CA GLU A 5 -1.07 -9.23 2.21
C GLU A 5 -0.78 -7.78 2.56
N PHE A 6 0.34 -7.53 3.25
CA PHE A 6 0.76 -6.19 3.66
C PHE A 6 2.11 -5.83 3.06
N ARG A 7 2.26 -4.56 2.69
CA ARG A 7 3.52 -3.99 2.20
C ARG A 7 3.79 -2.66 2.87
N ASP A 8 5.02 -2.48 3.37
CA ASP A 8 5.48 -1.19 3.88
C ASP A 8 6.18 -0.40 2.78
N VAL A 9 5.85 0.88 2.69
CA VAL A 9 6.47 1.85 1.78
C VAL A 9 7.07 2.96 2.63
N TYR A 10 8.39 3.15 2.53
CA TYR A 10 9.08 4.28 3.11
C TYR A 10 9.16 5.43 2.10
N VAL A 11 8.78 6.63 2.53
CA VAL A 11 8.79 7.84 1.72
C VAL A 11 9.69 8.86 2.42
N PRO A 12 10.86 9.18 1.86
CA PRO A 12 11.77 10.17 2.43
C PRO A 12 11.14 11.57 2.53
N ARG A 13 11.68 12.41 3.42
CA ARG A 13 11.26 13.81 3.57
C ARG A 13 11.45 14.67 2.31
N SER A 14 12.37 14.28 1.42
CA SER A 14 12.63 14.97 0.16
C SER A 14 11.52 14.79 -0.88
N VAL A 15 10.70 13.74 -0.74
CA VAL A 15 9.58 13.50 -1.63
C VAL A 15 8.44 14.44 -1.25
N SER A 16 7.91 15.21 -2.19
CA SER A 16 6.79 16.10 -1.89
C SER A 16 5.53 15.30 -1.49
N ARG A 17 4.57 15.97 -0.82
CA ARG A 17 3.27 15.34 -0.52
C ARG A 17 2.57 14.86 -1.79
N LYS A 18 2.56 15.69 -2.84
CA LYS A 18 1.92 15.38 -4.12
C LYS A 18 2.58 14.19 -4.82
N ALA A 19 3.92 14.12 -4.84
CA ALA A 19 4.64 12.99 -5.41
C ALA A 19 4.36 11.69 -4.64
N ALA A 20 4.29 11.76 -3.30
CA ALA A 20 3.91 10.59 -2.50
C ALA A 20 2.46 10.15 -2.78
N THR A 21 1.53 11.09 -2.93
CA THR A 21 0.15 10.77 -3.32
C THR A 21 0.11 10.07 -4.66
N GLN A 22 0.81 10.58 -5.69
CA GLN A 22 0.86 9.93 -7.00
C GLN A 22 1.41 8.50 -6.90
N LEU A 23 2.53 8.32 -6.19
CA LEU A 23 3.13 6.99 -5.97
C LEU A 23 2.13 6.01 -5.35
N LEU A 24 1.38 6.44 -4.33
CA LEU A 24 0.41 5.58 -3.66
C LEU A 24 -0.82 5.31 -4.54
N THR A 25 -1.24 6.29 -5.35
CA THR A 25 -2.31 6.12 -6.34
C THR A 25 -1.91 5.10 -7.40
N ASP A 26 -0.69 5.18 -7.94
CA ASP A 26 -0.21 4.22 -8.94
C ASP A 26 -0.16 2.80 -8.36
N GLN A 27 0.25 2.66 -7.09
CA GLN A 27 0.25 1.38 -6.39
C GLN A 27 -1.18 0.82 -6.21
N ALA A 28 -2.17 1.69 -5.99
CA ALA A 28 -3.56 1.29 -5.89
C ALA A 28 -4.12 0.86 -7.24
N GLU A 29 -3.85 1.64 -8.29
CA GLU A 29 -4.33 1.39 -9.66
C GLU A 29 -3.76 0.09 -10.22
N TYR A 30 -2.43 -0.05 -10.21
CA TYR A 30 -1.75 -1.15 -10.90
C TYR A 30 -1.46 -2.36 -10.02
N GLY A 31 -1.38 -2.18 -8.70
CA GLY A 31 -1.04 -3.25 -7.76
C GLY A 31 -2.21 -3.74 -6.91
N HIS A 32 -3.40 -3.12 -7.06
CA HIS A 32 -4.58 -3.35 -6.23
C HIS A 32 -4.29 -3.22 -4.72
N TRP A 33 -3.39 -2.30 -4.38
CA TRP A 33 -3.05 -1.98 -3.01
C TRP A 33 -3.98 -0.90 -2.45
N GLU A 34 -4.48 -1.12 -1.24
CA GLU A 34 -5.23 -0.13 -0.48
C GLU A 34 -4.36 0.46 0.62
N LEU A 35 -4.61 1.72 0.99
CA LEU A 35 -3.95 2.37 2.11
C LEU A 35 -4.51 1.83 3.44
N ASP A 36 -3.66 1.17 4.23
CA ASP A 36 -4.01 0.62 5.54
C ASP A 36 -3.67 1.61 6.67
N ARG A 37 -2.46 2.18 6.62
CA ARG A 37 -1.97 3.12 7.64
C ARG A 37 -0.93 4.07 7.07
N THR A 38 -0.98 5.33 7.48
CA THR A 38 0.11 6.29 7.22
C THR A 38 0.67 6.81 8.52
N ARG A 39 1.98 6.79 8.67
CA ARG A 39 2.71 7.43 9.77
C ARG A 39 3.61 8.52 9.21
N LEU A 40 3.43 9.74 9.68
CA LEU A 40 4.34 10.87 9.45
C LEU A 40 5.29 10.97 10.64
N TYR A 41 6.58 11.08 10.38
CA TYR A 41 7.61 11.27 11.40
C TYR A 41 7.98 12.75 11.54
N PRO A 42 8.53 13.18 12.69
CA PRO A 42 8.95 14.56 12.91
C PRO A 42 10.01 15.08 11.93
N ASP A 43 10.82 14.19 11.36
CA ASP A 43 11.82 14.50 10.33
C ASP A 43 11.20 14.77 8.94
N GLY A 44 9.87 14.63 8.80
CA GLY A 44 9.12 14.79 7.56
C GLY A 44 9.07 13.54 6.68
N SER A 45 9.73 12.45 7.08
CA SER A 45 9.60 11.17 6.41
C SER A 45 8.26 10.51 6.73
N ARG A 46 7.80 9.62 5.86
CA ARG A 46 6.54 8.88 6.03
C ARG A 46 6.78 7.39 5.88
N ARG A 47 6.06 6.59 6.65
CA ARG A 47 5.94 5.15 6.45
C ARG A 47 4.47 4.82 6.22
N VAL A 48 4.19 4.23 5.07
CA VAL A 48 2.83 3.89 4.64
C VAL A 48 2.71 2.38 4.58
N ARG A 49 1.72 1.84 5.28
CA ARG A 49 1.33 0.45 5.18
C ARG A 49 0.23 0.34 4.13
N LEU A 50 0.46 -0.53 3.16
CA LEU A 50 -0.48 -0.92 2.14
C LEU A 50 -1.00 -2.33 2.45
N ARG A 51 -2.24 -2.61 2.06
CA ARG A 51 -2.84 -3.95 2.15
C ARG A 51 -3.48 -4.34 0.82
N ARG A 52 -3.46 -5.61 0.45
CA ARG A 52 -4.26 -6.15 -0.66
C ARG A 52 -4.91 -7.46 -0.26
N ARG A 53 -6.12 -7.72 -0.74
CA ARG A 53 -6.83 -8.96 -0.43
C ARG A 53 -6.23 -10.12 -1.21
N ILE A 54 -5.92 -11.23 -0.54
CA ILE A 54 -5.45 -12.45 -1.19
C ILE A 54 -6.66 -13.17 -1.78
N ILE A 55 -6.73 -13.24 -3.11
CA ILE A 55 -7.75 -14.00 -3.83
C ILE A 55 -7.18 -15.38 -4.12
N ARG A 56 -7.65 -16.39 -3.38
CA ARG A 56 -7.34 -17.79 -3.70
C ARG A 56 -8.36 -18.30 -4.71
N GLN A 57 -7.91 -18.65 -5.90
CA GLN A 57 -8.76 -19.43 -6.81
C GLN A 57 -8.84 -20.85 -6.27
N LEU A 58 -10.01 -21.21 -5.74
CA LEU A 58 -10.35 -22.61 -5.51
C LEU A 58 -10.51 -23.25 -6.89
N ARG A 59 -9.61 -24.16 -7.26
CA ARG A 59 -9.84 -24.97 -8.45
C ARG A 59 -10.99 -25.91 -8.15
N ALA A 60 -12.05 -25.80 -8.93
CA ALA A 60 -13.13 -26.77 -8.89
C ALA A 60 -12.64 -28.06 -9.58
N THR A 61 -12.46 -29.12 -8.80
CA THR A 61 -12.34 -30.48 -9.30
C THR A 61 -13.73 -31.09 -9.23
N TRP A 62 -14.39 -31.19 -10.39
CA TRP A 62 -15.55 -32.04 -10.62
C TRP A 62 -15.09 -33.42 -11.07
#